data_AF-A0A820ER10-F1
#
_entry.id   AF-A0A820ER10-F1
#
_cell.length_a   1.000
_cell.length_b   1.000
_cell.length_c   1.000
_cell.angle_alpha   90.00
_cell.angle_beta   90.00
_cell.angle_gamma   90.00
#
_symmetry.space_group_name_H-M   'P 1'
#
loop_
_entity.id
_entity.type
_entity.pdbx_description
1 polymer ?
#
loop_
_entity_poly.entity_id
_entity_poly.type
_entity_poly.pdbx_seq_one_letter_code
_entity_poly.pdbx_strand_id
1 'polypeptide(L)'
;MFELNNLQTTGTTVIFNITYPSKIYVDDDMDGQTIYAAIEGDSAVKKWTKGASEGIQVGGECFYCMGVSVDKEKNVYMSSAGRSCVYKWSPQTNIITIVAGRENYQ
;
A
#
# COMPACT_ATOMS: atom_id res chain seq x y z
N MET A 1 -9.99 -30.13 -33.55
CA MET A 1 -9.20 -30.32 -32.31
C MET A 1 -8.69 -28.93 -31.94
N PHE A 2 -9.15 -28.36 -30.83
CA PHE A 2 -8.75 -27.02 -30.39
C PHE A 2 -7.44 -27.14 -29.61
N GLU A 3 -6.39 -26.46 -30.06
CA GLU A 3 -5.15 -26.34 -29.28
C GLU A 3 -5.37 -25.32 -28.16
N LEU A 4 -5.25 -25.78 -26.91
CA LEU A 4 -5.16 -24.91 -25.74
C LEU A 4 -3.74 -24.36 -25.68
N ASN A 5 -3.56 -23.11 -26.09
CA ASN A 5 -2.34 -22.35 -25.84
C ASN A 5 -2.18 -22.15 -24.32
N ASN A 6 -1.43 -23.06 -23.68
CA ASN A 6 -0.95 -22.90 -22.32
C ASN A 6 0.09 -21.77 -22.27
N LEU A 7 -0.38 -20.52 -22.27
CA LEU A 7 0.44 -19.38 -21.89
C LEU A 7 0.77 -19.52 -20.39
N GLN A 8 1.91 -20.14 -20.10
CA GLN A 8 2.49 -20.08 -18.76
C GLN A 8 2.94 -18.64 -18.53
N THR A 9 2.09 -17.85 -17.87
CA THR A 9 2.54 -16.59 -17.30
C THR A 9 3.33 -16.92 -16.03
N THR A 10 4.65 -16.88 -16.12
CA THR A 10 5.49 -16.90 -14.92
C THR A 10 5.21 -15.60 -14.16
N GLY A 11 4.55 -15.70 -13.01
CA GLY A 11 4.37 -14.56 -12.12
C GLY A 11 5.73 -14.06 -11.63
N THR A 12 5.99 -12.76 -11.72
CA THR A 12 7.16 -12.14 -11.11
C THR A 12 6.79 -11.71 -9.69
N THR A 13 7.61 -12.09 -8.70
CA THR A 13 7.48 -11.55 -7.34
C THR A 13 7.80 -10.06 -7.37
N VAL A 14 6.82 -9.22 -7.06
CA VAL A 14 6.98 -7.75 -7.01
C VAL A 14 7.16 -7.26 -5.56
N ILE A 15 6.69 -8.04 -4.58
CA ILE A 15 6.74 -7.70 -3.15
C ILE A 15 7.31 -8.89 -2.37
N PHE A 16 8.29 -8.65 -1.51
CA PHE A 16 8.93 -9.64 -0.65
C PHE A 16 9.36 -9.01 0.67
N ASN A 17 9.74 -9.84 1.65
CA ASN A 17 10.12 -9.41 3.01
C ASN A 17 9.04 -8.57 3.71
N ILE A 18 7.77 -8.96 3.57
CA ILE A 18 6.62 -8.31 4.22
C ILE A 18 6.02 -9.26 5.26
N THR A 19 5.56 -8.71 6.38
CA THR A 19 4.97 -9.48 7.48
C THR A 19 3.53 -9.05 7.69
N TYR A 20 2.59 -9.99 7.58
CA TYR A 20 1.14 -9.75 7.65
C TYR A 20 0.65 -8.62 6.70
N PRO A 21 0.80 -8.79 5.37
CA PRO A 21 0.16 -7.87 4.42
C PRO A 21 -1.36 -8.01 4.48
N SER A 22 -2.09 -6.90 4.46
CA SER A 22 -3.55 -6.90 4.63
C SER A 22 -4.31 -6.52 3.36
N LYS A 23 -3.88 -5.45 2.69
CA LYS A 23 -4.53 -4.89 1.51
C LYS A 23 -3.50 -4.28 0.57
N ILE A 24 -3.77 -4.39 -0.72
CA ILE A 24 -3.01 -3.70 -1.77
C ILE A 24 -3.86 -2.68 -2.50
N TYR A 25 -3.19 -1.67 -3.06
CA TYR A 25 -3.70 -0.76 -4.06
C TYR A 25 -2.72 -0.76 -5.24
N VAL A 26 -3.23 -0.87 -6.46
CA VAL A 26 -2.42 -0.82 -7.68
C VAL A 26 -2.71 0.50 -8.38
N ASP A 27 -1.66 1.25 -8.62
CA ASP A 27 -1.68 2.52 -9.32
C ASP A 27 -1.01 2.34 -10.67
N ASP A 28 -1.77 2.51 -11.74
CA ASP A 28 -1.28 2.43 -13.11
C ASP A 28 -1.11 3.86 -13.63
N ASP A 29 0.14 4.30 -13.74
CA ASP A 29 0.49 5.62 -14.28
C ASP A 29 1.39 5.49 -15.53
N MET A 30 1.76 6.62 -16.12
CA MET A 30 2.64 6.70 -17.30
C MET A 30 4.01 6.04 -17.07
N ASP A 31 4.50 6.03 -15.83
CA ASP A 31 5.76 5.39 -15.43
C ASP A 31 5.63 3.88 -15.20
N GLY A 32 4.42 3.33 -15.37
CA GLY A 32 4.09 1.93 -15.15
C GLY A 32 3.38 1.66 -13.82
N GLN A 33 3.20 0.38 -13.51
CA GLN A 33 2.47 -0.04 -12.31
C GLN A 33 3.28 0.21 -11.04
N THR A 34 2.63 0.79 -10.04
CA THR A 34 3.11 0.87 -8.67
C THR A 34 2.15 0.14 -7.75
N ILE A 35 2.66 -0.78 -6.93
CA ILE A 35 1.86 -1.50 -5.95
C ILE A 35 2.12 -0.92 -4.57
N TYR A 36 1.07 -0.48 -3.90
CA TYR A 36 1.06 -0.06 -2.51
C TYR A 36 0.51 -1.20 -1.68
N ALA A 37 1.15 -1.53 -0.56
CA ALA A 37 0.69 -2.55 0.37
C ALA A 37 0.63 -2.00 1.79
N ALA A 38 -0.51 -2.19 2.46
CA ALA A 38 -0.62 -2.04 3.89
C ALA A 38 -0.02 -3.29 4.56
N ILE A 39 0.93 -3.06 5.47
CA ILE A 39 1.71 -4.09 6.13
C ILE A 39 1.56 -3.91 7.62
N GLU A 40 0.78 -4.80 8.23
CA GLU A 40 0.48 -4.73 9.65
C GLU A 40 1.76 -4.89 10.50
N GLY A 41 2.63 -5.82 10.13
CA GLY A 41 3.88 -6.07 10.85
C GLY A 41 4.81 -4.85 10.91
N ASP A 42 4.65 -3.92 9.97
CA ASP A 42 5.43 -2.68 9.91
C ASP A 42 4.64 -1.46 10.39
N SER A 43 3.35 -1.62 10.73
CA SER A 43 2.42 -0.52 11.06
C SER A 43 2.47 0.61 10.02
N ALA A 44 2.57 0.23 8.74
CA ALA A 44 2.85 1.16 7.66
C ALA A 44 2.27 0.72 6.31
N VAL A 45 2.29 1.66 5.35
CA VAL A 45 2.12 1.36 3.93
C VAL A 45 3.46 1.52 3.24
N LYS A 46 3.82 0.54 2.40
CA LYS A 46 4.99 0.59 1.52
C LYS A 46 4.56 0.51 0.06
N LYS A 47 5.39 1.02 -0.85
CA LYS A 47 5.18 0.92 -2.30
C LYS A 47 6.37 0.27 -3.02
N TRP A 48 6.06 -0.38 -4.12
CA TRP A 48 7.00 -0.99 -5.06
C TRP A 48 6.65 -0.53 -6.48
N THR A 49 7.61 0.07 -7.16
CA THR A 49 7.52 0.29 -8.61
C THR A 49 7.95 -0.97 -9.35
N LYS A 50 7.61 -1.06 -10.65
CA LYS A 50 8.05 -2.18 -11.50
C LYS A 50 9.56 -2.39 -11.41
N GLY A 51 9.98 -3.60 -11.00
CA GLY A 51 11.38 -3.98 -10.89
C GLY A 51 12.09 -3.53 -9.60
N ALA A 52 11.37 -2.94 -8.65
CA ALA A 52 11.95 -2.56 -7.36
C ALA A 52 12.46 -3.78 -6.57
N SER A 53 13.63 -3.64 -5.97
CA SER A 53 14.25 -4.66 -5.10
C SER A 53 13.92 -4.46 -3.62
N GLU A 54 13.14 -3.44 -3.26
CA GLU A 54 12.67 -3.23 -1.89
C GLU A 54 11.48 -2.26 -1.87
N GLY A 55 10.76 -2.26 -0.75
CA GLY A 55 9.60 -1.40 -0.56
C GLY A 55 9.97 -0.07 0.06
N ILE A 56 9.46 1.02 -0.51
CA ILE A 56 9.61 2.37 0.04
C ILE A 56 8.42 2.67 0.94
N GLN A 57 8.66 3.00 2.20
CA GLN A 57 7.59 3.39 3.12
C GLN A 57 6.97 4.73 2.70
N VAL A 58 5.65 4.76 2.57
CA VAL A 58 4.85 5.90 2.11
C VAL A 58 3.65 6.10 3.03
N GLY A 59 3.99 6.36 4.30
CA GLY A 59 3.09 6.55 5.42
C GLY A 59 3.32 5.51 6.53
N GLY A 60 2.59 5.64 7.63
CA GLY A 60 2.90 4.95 8.88
C GLY A 60 1.88 5.27 9.96
N GLU A 61 2.18 4.87 11.19
CA GLU A 61 1.39 5.16 12.40
C GLU A 61 0.02 4.45 12.44
N CYS A 62 -0.32 3.66 11.42
CA CYS A 62 -1.51 2.85 11.44
C CYS A 62 -1.33 1.60 12.32
N PHE A 63 -2.20 1.44 13.30
CA PHE A 63 -2.34 0.20 14.08
C PHE A 63 -3.43 -0.67 13.48
N TYR A 64 -3.15 -1.95 13.24
CA TYR A 64 -3.94 -2.84 12.39
C TYR A 64 -4.27 -2.15 11.05
N CYS A 65 -3.22 -1.89 10.25
CA CYS A 65 -3.35 -1.28 8.93
C CYS A 65 -4.12 -2.23 8.01
N MET A 66 -5.43 -2.03 7.82
CA MET A 66 -6.28 -2.97 7.07
C MET A 66 -6.63 -2.49 5.66
N GLY A 67 -6.25 -1.25 5.30
CA GLY A 67 -6.70 -0.61 4.09
C GLY A 67 -5.72 0.44 3.62
N VAL A 68 -5.58 0.53 2.30
CA VAL A 68 -4.77 1.53 1.60
C VAL A 68 -5.53 1.99 0.36
N SER A 69 -5.49 3.29 0.09
CA SER A 69 -5.95 3.91 -1.16
C SER A 69 -5.01 5.07 -1.50
N VAL A 70 -4.89 5.39 -2.78
CA VAL A 70 -4.02 6.46 -3.27
C VAL A 70 -4.83 7.40 -4.17
N ASP A 71 -4.68 8.71 -4.02
CA ASP A 71 -5.32 9.69 -4.91
C ASP A 71 -4.42 10.12 -6.08
N LYS A 72 -4.94 10.97 -6.97
CA LYS A 72 -4.23 11.47 -8.15
C LYS A 72 -2.95 12.26 -7.84
N GLU A 73 -2.85 12.85 -6.64
CA GLU A 73 -1.67 13.58 -6.17
C GLU A 73 -0.69 12.66 -5.44
N LYS A 74 -0.96 11.34 -5.46
CA LYS A 74 -0.22 10.29 -4.77
C LYS A 74 -0.24 10.41 -3.25
N ASN A 75 -1.22 11.11 -2.68
CA ASN A 75 -1.46 11.04 -1.24
C ASN A 75 -1.93 9.62 -0.90
N VAL A 76 -1.39 9.06 0.18
CA VAL A 76 -1.69 7.69 0.63
C VAL A 76 -2.62 7.76 1.84
N TYR A 77 -3.80 7.17 1.69
CA TYR A 77 -4.80 7.07 2.75
C TYR A 77 -4.74 5.67 3.34
N MET A 78 -4.65 5.59 4.66
CA MET A 78 -4.52 4.32 5.37
C MET A 78 -5.47 4.26 6.55
N SER A 79 -6.26 3.19 6.60
CA SER A 79 -7.15 2.93 7.72
C SER A 79 -6.36 2.29 8.85
N SER A 80 -6.41 2.89 10.04
CA SER A 80 -5.95 2.27 11.27
C SER A 80 -7.15 1.70 12.01
N ALA A 81 -7.42 0.42 11.82
CA ALA A 81 -8.55 -0.24 12.47
C ALA A 81 -8.41 -0.20 14.00
N GLY A 82 -7.19 -0.39 14.50
CA GLY A 82 -6.91 -0.37 15.93
C GLY A 82 -6.99 1.01 16.59
N ARG A 83 -6.90 2.11 15.82
CA ARG A 83 -7.05 3.48 16.33
C ARG A 83 -8.36 4.15 15.93
N SER A 84 -9.24 3.45 15.19
CA SER A 84 -10.54 3.98 14.73
C SER A 84 -10.42 5.28 13.93
N CYS A 85 -9.36 5.40 13.13
CA CYS A 85 -9.09 6.60 12.32
C CYS A 85 -8.53 6.25 10.94
N VAL A 86 -8.49 7.26 10.07
CA VAL A 86 -7.84 7.21 8.76
C VAL A 86 -6.75 8.26 8.73
N TYR A 87 -5.53 7.83 8.45
CA TYR A 87 -4.42 8.74 8.18
C TYR A 87 -4.29 9.02 6.69
N LYS A 88 -3.73 10.18 6.38
CA LYS A 88 -3.24 10.59 5.07
C LYS A 88 -1.75 10.92 5.20
N TRP A 89 -0.92 10.25 4.42
CA TRP A 89 0.45 10.68 4.13
C TRP A 89 0.48 11.43 2.80
N SER A 90 1.18 12.57 2.75
CA SER A 90 1.36 13.35 1.52
C SER A 90 2.82 13.30 1.05
N PRO A 91 3.10 12.93 -0.20
CA PRO A 91 4.46 12.98 -0.74
C PRO A 91 4.99 14.40 -0.92
N GLN A 92 4.10 15.41 -1.01
CA GLN A 92 4.51 16.81 -1.17
C GLN A 92 5.06 17.42 0.13
N THR A 93 4.55 16.99 1.27
CA THR A 93 4.96 17.52 2.59
C THR A 93 5.72 16.51 3.42
N ASN A 94 5.63 15.22 3.09
CA ASN A 94 6.10 14.09 3.89
C ASN A 94 5.48 14.05 5.30
N ILE A 95 4.26 14.56 5.46
CA ILE A 95 3.54 14.60 6.75
C ILE A 95 2.40 13.59 6.76
N ILE A 96 2.19 12.96 7.92
CA ILE A 96 1.03 12.12 8.24
C ILE A 96 0.02 12.95 9.04
N THR A 97 -1.25 12.90 8.65
CA THR A 97 -2.35 13.60 9.33
C THR A 97 -3.56 12.70 9.46
N ILE A 98 -4.36 12.88 10.51
CA ILE A 98 -5.68 12.22 10.61
C ILE A 98 -6.66 13.02 9.76
N VAL A 99 -7.33 12.34 8.83
CA VAL A 99 -8.33 12.96 7.93
C VAL A 99 -9.75 12.47 8.17
N ALA A 100 -9.93 11.39 8.94
CA ALA A 100 -11.22 10.94 9.42
C ALA A 100 -11.10 10.15 10.74
N GLY A 101 -12.16 10.17 11.55
CA GLY A 101 -12.18 9.54 12.86
C GLY A 101 -11.38 10.33 13.91
N ARG A 102 -11.04 9.67 15.02
CA ARG A 102 -10.22 10.24 16.10
C ARG A 102 -9.34 9.16 16.69
N GLU A 103 -8.11 9.50 17.02
CA GLU A 103 -7.27 8.62 17.84
C GLU A 103 -7.86 8.56 19.25
N ASN A 104 -8.45 7.43 19.60
CA ASN A 104 -8.74 7.14 21.00
C ASN A 104 -7.43 6.63 21.63
N TYR A 105 -6.65 7.52 22.23
CA TYR A 105 -5.76 7.11 23.31
C TYR A 105 -6.66 6.83 24.52
N GLN A 106 -7.01 5.57 24.74
CA GLN A 106 -7.50 5.10 26.04
C GLN A 106 -6.40 4.34 26.74
#